data_AF-A0A501W3H4-F1
#
_entry.id   AF-A0A501W3H4-F1
#
_cell.length_a   1.000
_cell.length_b   1.000
_cell.length_c   1.000
_cell.angle_alpha   90.00
_cell.angle_beta   90.00
_cell.angle_gamma   90.00
#
_symmetry.space_group_name_H-M   'P 1'
#
loop_
_entity.id
_entity.type
_entity.pdbx_description
1 polymer ?
#
loop_
_entity_poly.entity_id
_entity_poly.type
_entity_poly.pdbx_seq_one_letter_code
_entity_poly.pdbx_strand_id
1 'polypeptide(L)'
;MNEDSLSTKDMLMDISSMRSKAMRLTENGKAYHVLLKDILARDLIKNDEARVPSLKELSAATGLQYGKIRKYVEEIYHDLVLDLEARSVFSFTKVRYEFLIRGFTKDKFITLEADQLPVVPRVGEQVSMPFFYAYMKTSRFFVEEIDHSFEEDSQIVRIWLTQGYYNSYWHYRKDKAKEEHELGLMDFFHLEEHELKKKLGVGKKMDDYLAKKFGLSK
;
A
#
# COMPACT_ATOMS: atom_id res chain seq x y z
N MET A 1 -0.79 -5.64 -33.24
CA MET A 1 -0.53 -5.42 -31.80
C MET A 1 -0.63 -6.80 -31.16
N ASN A 2 0.49 -7.42 -30.78
CA ASN A 2 0.44 -8.73 -30.11
C ASN A 2 -0.10 -8.46 -28.70
N GLU A 3 -1.34 -8.86 -28.44
CA GLU A 3 -1.85 -8.94 -27.08
C GLU A 3 -1.07 -10.05 -26.37
N ASP A 4 -0.15 -9.67 -25.48
CA ASP A 4 0.34 -10.61 -24.49
C ASP A 4 -0.88 -11.07 -23.68
N SER A 5 -1.28 -12.32 -23.85
CA SER A 5 -2.48 -12.85 -23.21
C SER A 5 -2.35 -12.67 -21.69
N LEU A 6 -3.37 -12.08 -21.04
CA LEU A 6 -3.36 -11.87 -19.59
C LEU A 6 -3.04 -13.17 -18.85
N SER A 7 -2.19 -13.06 -17.83
CA SER A 7 -1.84 -14.16 -16.94
C SER A 7 -3.06 -14.63 -16.17
N THR A 8 -3.34 -15.94 -16.21
CA THR A 8 -4.42 -16.54 -15.40
C THR A 8 -4.23 -16.27 -13.91
N LYS A 9 -2.98 -16.25 -13.43
CA LYS A 9 -2.68 -15.98 -12.02
C LYS A 9 -3.13 -14.58 -11.63
N ASP A 10 -2.81 -13.59 -12.47
CA ASP A 10 -3.10 -12.18 -12.17
C ASP A 10 -4.60 -11.92 -12.25
N MET A 11 -5.28 -12.49 -13.26
CA MET A 11 -6.75 -12.45 -13.33
C MET A 11 -7.42 -13.05 -12.08
N LEU A 12 -6.92 -14.18 -11.56
CA LEU A 12 -7.47 -14.79 -10.34
C LEU A 12 -7.29 -13.92 -9.10
N MET A 13 -6.15 -13.22 -8.99
CA MET A 13 -5.88 -12.28 -7.90
C MET A 13 -6.80 -11.07 -7.99
N ASP A 14 -6.95 -10.48 -9.18
CA ASP A 14 -7.85 -9.35 -9.41
C ASP A 14 -9.31 -9.72 -9.13
N ILE A 15 -9.78 -10.88 -9.62
CA ILE A 15 -11.15 -11.36 -9.33
C ILE A 15 -11.37 -11.47 -7.82
N SER A 16 -10.36 -11.93 -7.09
CA SER A 16 -10.44 -12.14 -5.64
C SER A 16 -10.37 -10.84 -4.84
N SER A 17 -9.72 -9.78 -5.35
CA SER A 17 -9.68 -8.45 -4.74
C SER A 17 -10.96 -7.62 -4.96
N MET A 18 -11.83 -8.06 -5.88
CA MET A 18 -13.13 -7.47 -6.18
C MET A 18 -14.29 -8.36 -5.71
N ARG A 19 -14.15 -9.01 -4.55
CA ARG A 19 -15.06 -10.03 -4.02
C ARG A 19 -16.51 -9.56 -4.02
N SER A 20 -16.81 -8.35 -3.57
CA SER A 20 -18.21 -7.87 -3.48
C SER A 20 -18.84 -7.72 -4.85
N LYS A 21 -18.09 -7.24 -5.85
CA LYS A 21 -18.57 -7.12 -7.23
C LYS A 21 -18.68 -8.49 -7.90
N ALA A 22 -17.69 -9.36 -7.68
CA ALA A 22 -17.66 -10.73 -8.13
C ALA A 22 -18.85 -11.55 -7.59
N MET A 23 -19.24 -11.37 -6.32
CA MET A 23 -20.43 -12.02 -5.77
C MET A 23 -21.70 -11.64 -6.55
N ARG A 24 -21.87 -10.38 -6.95
CA ARG A 24 -23.05 -9.95 -7.73
C ARG A 24 -23.13 -10.63 -9.10
N LEU A 25 -22.00 -10.95 -9.73
CA LEU A 25 -21.99 -11.72 -10.98
C LEU A 25 -22.48 -13.16 -10.81
N THR A 26 -22.42 -13.72 -9.60
CA THR A 26 -22.95 -15.07 -9.34
C THR A 26 -24.48 -15.13 -9.41
N GLU A 27 -25.17 -13.99 -9.33
CA GLU A 27 -26.63 -13.87 -9.40
C GLU A 27 -27.15 -13.89 -10.85
N ASN A 28 -26.28 -13.62 -11.84
CA ASN A 28 -26.66 -13.46 -13.25
C ASN A 28 -26.81 -14.79 -14.03
N GLY A 29 -26.71 -15.95 -13.36
CA GLY A 29 -26.95 -17.26 -13.98
C GLY A 29 -25.94 -17.67 -15.07
N LYS A 30 -24.79 -16.99 -15.17
CA LYS A 30 -23.77 -17.27 -16.20
C LYS A 30 -23.13 -18.65 -16.01
N ALA A 31 -22.63 -19.22 -17.10
CA ALA A 31 -22.07 -20.58 -17.13
C ALA A 31 -20.88 -20.79 -16.19
N TYR A 32 -20.14 -19.72 -15.88
CA TYR A 32 -18.98 -19.75 -15.00
C TYR A 32 -19.31 -19.66 -13.49
N HIS A 33 -20.59 -19.57 -13.08
CA HIS A 33 -20.95 -19.28 -11.68
C HIS A 33 -20.35 -20.25 -10.65
N VAL A 34 -20.25 -21.54 -10.98
CA VAL A 34 -19.64 -22.56 -10.09
C VAL A 34 -18.16 -22.25 -9.88
N LEU A 35 -17.46 -21.87 -10.95
CA LEU A 35 -16.05 -21.49 -10.87
C LEU A 35 -15.86 -20.23 -10.04
N LEU A 36 -16.69 -19.21 -10.27
CA LEU A 36 -16.61 -17.96 -9.52
C LEU A 36 -16.82 -18.18 -8.02
N LYS A 37 -17.82 -18.99 -7.62
CA LYS A 37 -18.05 -19.34 -6.22
C LYS A 37 -16.86 -20.05 -5.59
N ASP A 38 -16.22 -20.98 -6.30
CA ASP A 38 -15.02 -21.67 -5.82
C ASP A 38 -13.84 -20.71 -5.64
N ILE A 39 -13.60 -19.80 -6.60
CA ILE A 39 -12.55 -18.79 -6.50
C ILE A 39 -12.76 -17.92 -5.26
N LEU A 40 -13.97 -17.39 -5.06
CA LEU A 40 -14.28 -16.52 -3.91
C LEU A 40 -14.23 -17.28 -2.58
N ALA A 41 -14.52 -18.58 -2.55
CA ALA A 41 -14.45 -19.38 -1.32
C ALA A 41 -13.00 -19.56 -0.81
N ARG A 42 -11.99 -19.39 -1.67
CA ARG A 42 -10.58 -19.59 -1.32
C ARG A 42 -9.93 -18.40 -0.60
N ASP A 43 -10.59 -17.23 -0.63
CA ASP A 43 -10.16 -16.00 0.04
C ASP A 43 -8.66 -15.66 -0.16
N LEU A 44 -8.23 -15.63 -1.42
CA LEU A 44 -6.82 -15.49 -1.82
C LEU A 44 -6.14 -14.19 -1.35
N ILE A 45 -6.91 -13.20 -0.88
CA ILE A 45 -6.39 -11.90 -0.44
C ILE A 45 -6.15 -11.86 1.07
N LYS A 46 -7.04 -12.48 1.87
CA LYS A 46 -6.98 -12.39 3.34
C LYS A 46 -6.17 -13.52 3.97
N ASN A 47 -5.89 -14.57 3.22
CA ASN A 47 -5.14 -15.72 3.70
C ASN A 47 -3.72 -15.67 3.15
N ASP A 48 -2.76 -15.23 3.97
CA ASP A 48 -1.34 -15.13 3.60
C ASP A 48 -0.71 -16.48 3.23
N GLU A 49 -1.33 -17.60 3.62
CA GLU A 49 -0.91 -18.96 3.27
C GLU A 49 -1.62 -19.49 2.00
N ALA A 50 -2.62 -18.78 1.49
CA ALA A 50 -3.36 -19.21 0.31
C ALA A 50 -2.51 -19.06 -0.95
N ARG A 51 -2.18 -20.19 -1.58
CA ARG A 51 -1.59 -20.19 -2.91
C ARG A 51 -2.67 -20.02 -3.97
N VAL A 52 -2.33 -19.26 -5.03
CA VAL A 52 -3.18 -19.15 -6.22
C VAL A 52 -3.36 -20.55 -6.84
N PRO A 53 -4.60 -21.03 -7.02
CA PRO A 53 -4.86 -22.36 -7.55
C PRO A 53 -4.48 -22.45 -9.03
N SER A 54 -3.99 -23.62 -9.43
CA SER A 54 -3.81 -23.96 -10.84
C SER A 54 -5.14 -24.25 -11.53
N LEU A 55 -5.16 -24.14 -12.86
CA LEU A 55 -6.32 -24.53 -13.67
C LEU A 55 -6.77 -25.98 -13.42
N LYS A 56 -5.82 -26.87 -13.13
CA LYS A 56 -6.09 -28.29 -12.84
C LYS A 56 -6.83 -28.45 -11.52
N GLU A 57 -6.44 -27.68 -10.51
CA GLU A 57 -7.07 -27.70 -9.18
C GLU A 57 -8.47 -27.10 -9.23
N LEU A 58 -8.66 -26.02 -9.97
CA LEU A 58 -9.98 -25.43 -10.21
C LEU A 58 -10.89 -26.43 -10.94
N SER A 59 -10.39 -27.08 -12.00
CA SER A 59 -11.14 -28.10 -12.74
C SER A 59 -11.58 -29.27 -11.85
N ALA A 60 -10.68 -29.76 -10.98
CA ALA A 60 -10.99 -30.84 -10.05
C ALA A 60 -12.01 -30.42 -8.97
N ALA A 61 -11.88 -29.20 -8.43
CA ALA A 61 -12.76 -28.70 -7.39
C ALA A 61 -14.19 -28.42 -7.89
N THR A 62 -14.32 -27.92 -9.12
CA THR A 62 -15.61 -27.49 -9.67
C THR A 62 -16.27 -28.53 -10.57
N GLY A 63 -15.57 -29.61 -10.93
CA GLY A 63 -16.02 -30.60 -11.91
C GLY A 63 -16.12 -30.06 -13.35
N LEU A 64 -15.58 -28.87 -13.61
CA LEU A 64 -15.62 -28.25 -14.93
C LEU A 64 -14.48 -28.78 -15.80
N GLN A 65 -14.73 -28.90 -17.10
CA GLN A 65 -13.71 -29.35 -18.06
C GLN A 65 -12.52 -28.40 -18.06
N TYR A 66 -11.30 -28.95 -17.95
CA TYR A 66 -10.04 -28.19 -17.91
C TYR A 66 -9.93 -27.12 -19.01
N GLY A 67 -10.28 -27.47 -20.26
CA GLY A 67 -10.24 -26.55 -21.40
C GLY A 67 -11.20 -25.35 -21.29
N LYS A 68 -12.20 -25.41 -20.42
CA LYS A 68 -13.16 -24.31 -20.18
C LYS A 68 -12.73 -23.39 -19.03
N ILE A 69 -11.87 -23.85 -18.11
CA ILE A 69 -11.52 -23.06 -16.93
C ILE A 69 -10.90 -21.72 -17.32
N ARG A 70 -9.86 -21.73 -18.16
CA ARG A 70 -9.18 -20.49 -18.56
C ARG A 70 -10.16 -19.53 -19.23
N LYS A 71 -10.98 -20.03 -20.16
CA LYS A 71 -12.00 -19.22 -20.83
C LYS A 71 -12.98 -18.59 -19.82
N TYR A 72 -13.40 -19.34 -18.81
CA TYR A 72 -14.28 -18.81 -17.77
C TYR A 72 -13.59 -17.80 -16.86
N VAL A 73 -12.31 -17.98 -16.52
CA VAL A 73 -11.54 -16.95 -15.80
C VAL A 73 -11.48 -15.66 -16.63
N GLU A 74 -11.21 -15.76 -17.93
CA GLU A 74 -11.18 -14.63 -18.86
C GLU A 74 -12.56 -13.96 -18.98
N GLU A 75 -13.65 -14.72 -19.10
CA GLU A 75 -15.02 -14.21 -19.14
C GLU A 75 -15.40 -13.48 -17.84
N ILE A 76 -15.07 -14.05 -16.67
CA ILE A 76 -15.30 -13.41 -15.36
C ILE A 76 -14.51 -12.09 -15.30
N TYR A 77 -13.22 -12.12 -15.66
CA TYR A 77 -12.37 -10.94 -15.63
C TYR A 77 -12.90 -9.84 -16.54
N HIS A 78 -13.31 -10.21 -17.76
CA HIS A 78 -13.90 -9.28 -18.72
C HIS A 78 -15.17 -8.65 -18.15
N ASP A 79 -16.09 -9.45 -17.61
CA ASP A 79 -17.34 -8.95 -17.02
C ASP A 79 -17.11 -8.06 -15.78
N LEU A 80 -16.02 -8.28 -15.03
CA LEU A 80 -15.67 -7.47 -13.86
C LEU A 80 -14.94 -6.18 -14.20
N VAL A 81 -14.02 -6.22 -15.16
CA VAL A 81 -13.02 -5.17 -15.37
C VAL A 81 -13.21 -4.45 -16.70
N LEU A 82 -13.56 -5.19 -17.76
CA LEU A 82 -13.48 -4.72 -19.16
C LEU A 82 -14.84 -4.48 -19.82
N ASP A 83 -15.96 -4.88 -19.20
CA ASP A 83 -17.28 -4.56 -19.72
C ASP A 83 -17.54 -3.05 -19.65
N LEU A 84 -17.31 -2.38 -20.79
CA LEU A 84 -17.43 -0.94 -20.99
C LEU A 84 -18.89 -0.46 -21.11
N GLU A 85 -19.83 -1.35 -21.43
CA GLU A 85 -21.26 -1.01 -21.55
C GLU A 85 -21.93 -0.93 -20.18
N ALA A 86 -21.53 -1.81 -19.26
CA ALA A 86 -21.83 -1.67 -17.84
C ALA A 86 -20.88 -0.63 -17.24
N ARG A 87 -21.17 0.67 -17.42
CA ARG A 87 -20.42 1.81 -16.81
C ARG A 87 -19.68 1.33 -15.57
N SER A 88 -18.36 1.21 -15.66
CA SER A 88 -17.52 0.75 -14.56
C SER A 88 -17.48 1.83 -13.49
N VAL A 89 -18.62 2.01 -12.79
CA VAL A 89 -18.75 2.96 -11.69
C VAL A 89 -18.14 2.28 -10.47
N PHE A 90 -16.81 2.13 -10.47
CA PHE A 90 -16.10 1.93 -9.22
C PHE A 90 -16.53 3.06 -8.30
N SER A 91 -17.29 2.70 -7.25
CA SER A 91 -17.89 3.64 -6.32
C SER A 91 -17.33 3.35 -4.95
N PHE A 92 -16.39 4.20 -4.53
CA PHE A 92 -15.78 4.13 -3.21
C PHE A 92 -16.56 5.05 -2.28
N THR A 93 -17.62 4.51 -1.69
CA THR A 93 -18.55 5.27 -0.84
C THR A 93 -18.06 5.39 0.60
N LYS A 94 -17.07 4.57 0.98
CA LYS A 94 -16.46 4.55 2.29
C LYS A 94 -15.03 5.06 2.20
N VAL A 95 -14.58 5.71 3.26
CA VAL A 95 -13.18 6.11 3.43
C VAL A 95 -12.70 5.57 4.77
N ARG A 96 -11.57 4.87 4.77
CA ARG A 96 -10.87 4.41 5.97
C ARG A 96 -9.53 5.12 6.05
N TYR A 97 -9.19 5.68 7.22
CA TYR A 97 -7.89 6.29 7.46
C TYR A 97 -7.02 5.35 8.28
N GLU A 98 -5.82 5.08 7.79
CA GLU A 98 -4.81 4.27 8.48
C GLU A 98 -3.61 5.17 8.76
N PHE A 99 -3.28 5.43 10.02
CA PHE A 99 -2.05 6.14 10.38
C PHE A 99 -0.96 5.13 10.70
N LEU A 100 0.18 5.28 10.04
CA LEU A 100 1.37 4.47 10.23
C LEU A 100 2.45 5.35 10.86
N ILE A 101 2.68 5.19 12.16
CA ILE A 101 3.50 6.10 12.96
C ILE A 101 4.85 5.47 13.26
N ARG A 102 5.91 6.06 12.73
CA ARG A 102 7.30 5.66 12.96
C ARG A 102 7.94 6.54 14.03
N GLY A 103 8.51 5.88 15.04
CA GLY A 103 9.30 6.52 16.08
C GLY A 103 10.73 6.84 15.63
N PHE A 104 11.53 7.38 16.54
CA PHE A 104 12.93 7.71 16.27
C PHE A 104 13.79 6.50 15.88
N THR A 105 13.44 5.31 16.36
CA THR A 105 14.13 4.06 16.08
C THR A 105 13.22 3.14 15.27
N LYS A 106 13.80 2.33 14.36
CA LYS A 106 13.06 1.43 13.45
C LYS A 106 12.13 0.43 14.14
N ASP A 107 12.42 0.07 15.40
CA ASP A 107 11.64 -0.86 16.21
C ASP A 107 10.38 -0.23 16.83
N LYS A 108 10.25 1.10 16.81
CA LYS A 108 9.08 1.80 17.34
C LYS A 108 8.09 2.13 16.24
N PHE A 109 7.01 1.39 16.21
CA PHE A 109 5.97 1.53 15.21
C PHE A 109 4.57 1.38 15.84
N ILE A 110 3.65 2.25 15.44
CA ILE A 110 2.24 2.17 15.83
C ILE A 110 1.39 2.29 14.57
N THR A 111 0.40 1.43 14.45
CA THR A 111 -0.70 1.61 13.50
C THR A 111 -1.97 1.93 14.26
N LEU A 112 -2.75 2.87 13.76
CA LEU A 112 -4.12 3.10 14.22
C LEU A 112 -5.03 3.37 13.03
N GLU A 113 -6.29 3.01 13.21
CA GLU A 113 -7.35 3.27 12.24
C GLU A 113 -8.29 4.34 12.76
N ALA A 114 -8.83 5.14 11.84
CA ALA A 114 -9.87 6.11 12.12
C ALA A 114 -10.93 6.06 11.02
N ASP A 115 -12.19 6.00 11.45
CA ASP A 115 -13.35 6.01 10.54
C ASP A 115 -13.75 7.43 10.11
N GLN A 116 -13.32 8.43 10.88
CA GLN A 116 -13.66 9.83 10.64
C GLN A 116 -12.46 10.73 10.92
N LEU A 117 -12.17 11.59 9.94
CA LEU A 117 -11.10 12.58 10.05
C LEU A 117 -11.62 13.91 9.45
N PRO A 118 -12.01 14.89 10.28
CA PRO A 118 -12.62 16.13 9.80
C PRO A 118 -11.76 16.89 8.78
N VAL A 119 -10.44 16.79 8.94
CA VAL A 119 -9.45 17.35 8.01
C VAL A 119 -8.33 16.33 7.85
N VAL A 120 -8.13 15.87 6.62
CA VAL A 120 -7.02 14.98 6.27
C VAL A 120 -5.73 15.81 6.26
N PRO A 121 -4.74 15.49 7.10
CA PRO A 121 -3.49 16.24 7.13
C PRO A 121 -2.72 15.99 5.82
N ARG A 122 -1.91 16.97 5.41
CA ARG A 122 -1.15 16.94 4.16
C ARG A 122 0.32 16.66 4.43
N VAL A 123 1.02 16.15 3.42
CA VAL A 123 2.48 15.97 3.47
C VAL A 123 3.16 17.25 3.92
N GLY A 124 4.01 17.13 4.93
CA GLY A 124 4.74 18.21 5.58
C GLY A 124 4.02 18.94 6.71
N GLU A 125 2.73 18.68 6.92
CA GLU A 125 2.01 19.21 8.08
C GLU A 125 2.43 18.51 9.39
N GLN A 126 2.26 19.22 10.49
CA GLN A 126 2.54 18.74 11.84
C GLN A 126 1.29 18.16 12.47
N VAL A 127 1.42 16.97 13.06
CA VAL A 127 0.37 16.26 13.76
C VAL A 127 0.81 16.00 15.20
N SER A 128 -0.02 16.43 16.15
CA SER A 128 0.24 16.23 17.58
C SER A 128 -0.65 15.11 18.11
N MET A 129 -0.06 14.02 18.58
CA MET A 129 -0.75 12.87 19.18
C MET A 129 -0.22 12.60 20.59
N PRO A 130 -0.80 13.24 21.63
CA PRO A 130 -0.29 13.13 23.00
C PRO A 130 -0.50 11.75 23.63
N PHE A 131 -1.47 10.98 23.16
CA PHE A 131 -1.86 9.68 23.72
C PHE A 131 -0.83 8.57 23.51
N PHE A 132 0.18 8.75 22.65
CA PHE A 132 1.29 7.80 22.47
C PHE A 132 2.59 8.20 23.16
N TYR A 133 2.58 9.29 23.93
CA TYR A 133 3.81 9.86 24.49
C TYR A 133 4.60 8.86 25.36
N ALA A 134 3.92 8.06 26.18
CA ALA A 134 4.58 7.10 27.06
C ALA A 134 5.46 6.09 26.29
N TYR A 135 5.01 5.66 25.11
CA TYR A 135 5.70 4.69 24.25
C TYR A 135 6.68 5.38 23.28
N MET A 136 6.22 6.42 22.58
CA MET A 136 6.98 7.11 21.54
C MET A 136 8.01 8.11 22.10
N LYS A 137 7.86 8.53 23.37
CA LYS A 137 8.64 9.61 24.01
C LYS A 137 8.57 10.95 23.28
N THR A 138 7.56 11.10 22.43
CA THR A 138 7.21 12.33 21.71
C THR A 138 5.70 12.33 21.50
N SER A 139 5.14 13.52 21.31
CA SER A 139 3.78 13.69 20.79
C SER A 139 3.77 14.39 19.42
N ARG A 140 4.94 14.79 18.91
CA ARG A 140 5.07 15.59 17.68
C ARG A 140 5.55 14.72 16.53
N PHE A 141 4.75 14.70 15.48
CA PHE A 141 4.99 13.98 14.26
C PHE A 141 4.70 14.88 13.07
N PHE A 142 5.23 14.54 11.91
CA PHE A 142 4.87 15.18 10.66
C PHE A 142 4.42 14.13 9.65
N VAL A 143 3.61 14.53 8.68
CA VAL A 143 3.20 13.66 7.58
C VAL A 143 4.34 13.54 6.57
N GLU A 144 4.92 12.35 6.47
CA GLU A 144 5.97 12.02 5.48
C GLU A 144 5.36 11.75 4.11
N GLU A 145 4.29 10.95 4.08
CA GLU A 145 3.72 10.36 2.87
C GLU A 145 2.23 10.06 3.07
N ILE A 146 1.47 10.12 1.98
CA ILE A 146 0.08 9.73 1.94
C ILE A 146 -0.12 8.81 0.74
N ASP A 147 -0.57 7.59 1.00
CA ASP A 147 -0.92 6.63 -0.04
C ASP A 147 -2.42 6.40 -0.09
N HIS A 148 -2.90 6.13 -1.30
CA HIS A 148 -4.28 5.74 -1.54
C HIS A 148 -4.31 4.34 -2.12
N SER A 149 -5.09 3.45 -1.50
CA SER A 149 -5.47 2.18 -2.12
C SER A 149 -6.98 2.05 -2.16
N PHE A 150 -7.46 1.30 -3.14
CA PHE A 150 -8.88 1.09 -3.36
C PHE A 150 -9.17 -0.40 -3.20
N GLU A 151 -10.04 -0.72 -2.27
CA GLU A 151 -10.45 -2.10 -1.98
C GLU A 151 -11.97 -2.13 -1.87
N GLU A 152 -12.61 -2.97 -2.68
CA GLU A 152 -14.07 -3.11 -2.72
C GLU A 152 -14.81 -1.77 -2.94
N ASP A 153 -15.55 -1.30 -1.94
CA ASP A 153 -16.32 -0.04 -1.91
C ASP A 153 -15.64 1.06 -1.07
N SER A 154 -14.36 0.85 -0.72
CA SER A 154 -13.63 1.68 0.23
C SER A 154 -12.36 2.28 -0.38
N GLN A 155 -12.17 3.57 -0.15
CA GLN A 155 -10.87 4.23 -0.31
C GLN A 155 -10.12 4.15 1.01
N ILE A 156 -8.95 3.53 1.00
CA ILE A 156 -8.05 3.47 2.15
C ILE A 156 -7.02 4.58 1.97
N VAL A 157 -6.97 5.51 2.92
CA VAL A 157 -6.00 6.61 2.97
C VAL A 157 -4.98 6.30 4.05
N ARG A 158 -3.77 5.91 3.63
CA ARG A 158 -2.65 5.63 4.54
C ARG A 158 -1.85 6.90 4.76
N ILE A 159 -1.69 7.31 6.00
CA ILE A 159 -0.98 8.53 6.40
C ILE A 159 0.25 8.10 7.20
N TRP A 160 1.43 8.25 6.60
CA TRP A 160 2.69 7.94 7.25
C TRP A 160 3.15 9.12 8.10
N LEU A 161 3.29 8.89 9.40
CA LEU A 161 3.76 9.88 10.36
C LEU A 161 5.17 9.54 10.82
N THR A 162 6.07 10.52 10.77
CA THR A 162 7.44 10.40 11.26
C THR A 162 7.65 11.34 12.44
N GLN A 163 8.33 10.88 13.49
CA GLN A 163 8.68 11.70 14.65
C GLN A 163 9.58 12.88 14.24
N GLY A 164 9.28 14.08 14.76
CA GLY A 164 10.14 15.25 14.63
C GLY A 164 9.50 16.40 13.84
N TYR A 165 10.31 17.10 13.04
CA TYR A 165 9.87 18.24 12.24
C TYR A 165 10.12 17.99 10.75
N TYR A 166 9.12 18.28 9.93
CA TYR A 166 9.28 18.21 8.48
C TYR A 166 10.32 19.23 8.03
N ASN A 167 11.27 18.77 7.20
CA ASN A 167 12.33 19.60 6.65
C ASN A 167 12.31 19.49 5.14
N SER A 168 11.58 20.39 4.47
CA SER A 168 11.44 20.40 3.01
C SER A 168 12.78 20.35 2.26
N TYR A 169 13.82 21.01 2.76
CA TYR A 169 15.16 20.95 2.18
C TYR A 169 15.73 19.53 2.21
N TRP A 170 15.54 18.81 3.31
CA TRP A 170 16.00 17.43 3.43
C TRP A 170 15.28 16.49 2.46
N HIS A 171 13.95 16.60 2.32
CA HIS A 171 13.20 15.80 1.34
C HIS A 171 13.67 16.07 -0.08
N TYR A 172 13.78 17.35 -0.47
CA TYR A 172 14.32 17.72 -1.77
C TYR A 172 15.72 17.15 -2.02
N ARG A 173 16.61 17.25 -1.03
CA ARG A 173 17.98 16.74 -1.14
C ARG A 173 18.03 15.22 -1.24
N LYS A 174 17.14 14.52 -0.54
CA LYS A 174 16.94 13.07 -0.59
C LYS A 174 16.48 12.64 -1.98
N ASP A 175 15.52 13.33 -2.57
CA ASP A 175 15.00 13.01 -3.91
C ASP A 175 16.01 13.34 -5.01
N LYS A 176 16.70 14.47 -4.89
CA LYS A 176 17.83 14.81 -5.77
C LYS A 176 18.91 13.73 -5.75
N ALA A 177 19.27 13.22 -4.57
CA ALA A 177 20.26 12.16 -4.44
C ALA A 177 19.84 10.85 -5.13
N LYS A 178 18.53 10.54 -5.14
CA LYS A 178 17.99 9.37 -5.85
C LYS A 178 18.12 9.53 -7.35
N GLU A 179 17.69 10.69 -7.86
CA GLU A 179 17.69 11.01 -9.29
C GLU A 179 19.11 11.10 -9.87
N GLU A 180 20.03 11.73 -9.13
CA GLU A 180 21.43 11.87 -9.53
C GLU A 180 22.28 10.63 -9.17
N HIS A 181 21.66 9.57 -8.63
CA HIS A 181 22.31 8.34 -8.20
C HIS A 181 23.51 8.55 -7.24
N GLU A 182 23.46 9.61 -6.42
CA GLU A 182 24.48 9.90 -5.40
C GLU A 182 24.50 8.86 -4.28
N LEU A 183 23.38 8.15 -4.09
CA LEU A 183 23.23 7.02 -3.18
C LEU A 183 22.64 5.84 -3.93
N GLY A 184 23.09 4.63 -3.58
CA GLY A 184 22.52 3.41 -4.13
C GLY A 184 21.10 3.17 -3.59
N LEU A 185 20.27 2.47 -4.36
CA LEU A 185 18.91 2.09 -3.94
C LEU A 185 18.89 1.40 -2.56
N MET A 186 19.86 0.51 -2.30
CA MET A 186 20.01 -0.20 -1.02
C MET A 186 20.35 0.72 0.16
N ASP A 187 20.98 1.87 -0.09
CA ASP A 187 21.25 2.84 0.97
C ASP A 187 19.93 3.39 1.53
N PHE A 188 18.93 3.64 0.69
CA PHE A 188 17.63 4.14 1.13
C PHE A 188 16.83 3.09 1.93
N PHE A 189 17.06 1.80 1.70
CA PHE A 189 16.39 0.73 2.45
C PHE A 189 17.06 0.43 3.79
N HIS A 190 18.38 0.50 3.85
CA HIS A 190 19.13 0.04 5.02
C HIS A 190 19.54 1.15 5.97
N LEU A 191 19.82 2.34 5.47
CA LEU A 191 20.35 3.42 6.28
C LEU A 191 19.24 4.21 6.97
N GLU A 192 19.54 4.64 8.20
CA GLU A 192 18.73 5.62 8.92
C GLU A 192 18.92 7.02 8.32
N GLU A 193 17.97 7.91 8.60
CA GLU A 193 18.02 9.30 8.09
C GLU A 193 19.34 10.01 8.42
N HIS A 194 19.84 9.84 9.64
CA HIS A 194 21.08 10.50 10.07
C HIS A 194 22.31 9.97 9.29
N GLU A 195 22.30 8.69 8.90
CA GLU A 195 23.36 8.07 8.09
C GLU A 195 23.30 8.55 6.64
N LEU A 196 22.10 8.65 6.08
CA LEU A 196 21.86 9.26 4.76
C LEU A 196 22.34 10.71 4.74
N LYS A 197 21.97 11.51 5.75
CA LYS A 197 22.43 12.91 5.89
C LYS A 197 23.95 12.99 5.97
N LYS A 198 24.58 12.10 6.74
CA LYS A 198 26.04 12.04 6.87
C LYS A 198 26.73 11.72 5.53
N LYS A 199 26.21 10.75 4.77
CA LYS A 199 26.70 10.40 3.42
C LYS A 199 26.55 11.56 2.45
N LEU A 200 25.39 12.24 2.46
CA LEU A 200 25.10 13.39 1.59
C LEU A 200 25.75 14.71 2.06
N GLY A 201 26.48 14.71 3.18
CA GLY A 201 27.12 15.89 3.74
C GLY A 201 26.14 16.94 4.30
N VAL A 202 24.89 16.55 4.56
CA VAL A 202 23.83 17.42 5.07
C VAL A 202 23.91 17.48 6.60
N GLY A 203 23.77 18.67 7.19
CA GLY A 203 23.71 18.85 8.65
C GLY A 203 25.05 18.96 9.40
N LYS A 204 26.18 18.59 8.78
CA LYS A 204 27.53 18.63 9.41
C LYS A 204 27.89 19.98 10.05
N LYS A 205 27.47 21.10 9.44
CA LYS A 205 27.79 22.45 9.93
C LYS A 205 27.15 22.79 11.28
N MET A 206 26.03 22.18 11.67
CA MET A 206 25.38 22.51 12.94
C MET A 206 26.08 21.84 14.12
N ASP A 207 26.48 20.57 13.98
CA ASP A 207 27.24 19.88 15.03
C ASP A 207 28.62 20.51 15.22
N ASP A 208 29.31 20.85 14.12
CA ASP A 208 30.57 21.60 14.16
C ASP A 208 30.39 23.00 14.77
N TYR A 209 29.28 23.68 14.44
CA TYR A 209 28.93 24.99 15.03
C TYR A 209 28.64 24.89 16.52
N LEU A 210 27.87 23.91 16.97
CA LEU A 210 27.55 23.70 18.38
C LEU A 210 28.79 23.28 19.17
N ALA A 211 29.61 22.38 18.65
CA ALA A 211 30.88 22.00 19.25
C ALA A 211 31.82 23.21 19.38
N LYS A 212 31.91 24.03 18.32
CA LYS A 212 32.74 25.25 18.32
C LYS A 212 32.19 26.37 19.22
N LYS A 213 30.87 26.51 19.31
CA LYS A 213 30.20 27.57 20.09
C LYS A 213 30.08 27.24 21.57
N PHE A 214 29.91 25.97 21.91
CA PHE A 214 29.69 25.51 23.29
C PHE A 214 30.86 24.71 23.87
N GLY A 215 31.98 24.59 23.13
CA GLY A 215 33.20 23.96 23.64
C GLY A 215 33.06 22.47 23.94
N LEU A 216 32.07 21.80 23.36
CA LEU A 216 31.86 20.37 23.52
C LEU A 216 32.84 19.64 22.61
N SER A 217 34.05 19.39 23.12
CA SER A 217 34.99 18.43 22.52
C SER A 217 34.40 17.03 22.59
N LYS A 218 34.61 16.25 21.53
CA LYS A 218 34.54 14.78 21.62
C LYS A 218 35.57 14.25 22.62
#